data_AF-A0A256XU41-F1
#
_entry.id   AF-A0A256XU41-F1
#
_cell.length_a   1.000
_cell.length_b   1.000
_cell.length_c   1.000
_cell.angle_alpha   90.00
_cell.angle_beta   90.00
_cell.angle_gamma   90.00
#
_symmetry.space_group_name_H-M   'P 1'
#
loop_
_entity.id
_entity.type
_entity.pdbx_description
1 polymer ?
#
loop_
_entity_poly.entity_id
_entity_poly.type
_entity_poly.pdbx_seq_one_letter_code
_entity_poly.pdbx_strand_id
1 'polypeptide(L)'
;MYLCDVSLSNILSLSENFGNRMENVVFLELLRNVNSNPLMNIYYLKTSQNREIEFVIKERDKIKQLINVTYANEFDSIRRNEWANLLHAKELFKKDNPELIIITWDYEDVKELSWFGKKGKIKFIPLWK
;
A
#
# COMPACT_ATOMS: atom_id res chain seq x y z
N MET A 1 -8.03 17.62 -17.66
CA MET A 1 -7.22 16.75 -16.78
C MET A 1 -6.58 17.67 -15.76
N TYR A 2 -7.18 17.80 -14.56
CA TYR A 2 -6.64 18.68 -13.52
C TYR A 2 -5.63 17.88 -12.70
N LEU A 3 -4.35 18.17 -12.94
CA LEU A 3 -3.22 17.69 -12.15
C LEU A 3 -3.22 18.51 -10.85
N CYS A 4 -3.64 17.91 -9.73
CA CYS A 4 -3.86 18.64 -8.49
C CYS A 4 -3.09 18.08 -7.30
N ASP A 5 -1.93 17.45 -7.51
CA ASP A 5 -1.08 17.10 -6.38
C ASP A 5 0.41 17.07 -6.71
N VAL A 6 1.18 17.79 -5.89
CA VAL A 6 2.65 17.77 -5.83
C VAL A 6 3.16 16.35 -5.51
N SER A 7 2.30 15.52 -4.90
CA SER A 7 2.50 14.10 -4.62
C SER A 7 2.90 13.31 -5.87
N LEU A 8 2.27 13.58 -7.03
CA LEU A 8 2.61 12.89 -8.29
C LEU A 8 4.03 13.23 -8.76
N SER A 9 4.49 14.46 -8.54
CA SER A 9 5.86 14.87 -8.89
C SER A 9 6.91 14.23 -7.98
N ASN A 10 6.57 13.88 -6.74
CA ASN A 10 7.44 13.08 -5.87
C ASN A 10 7.41 11.58 -6.25
N ILE A 11 6.26 11.04 -6.67
CA ILE A 11 6.16 9.66 -7.19
C ILE A 11 6.95 9.50 -8.51
N LEU A 12 6.89 10.53 -9.36
CA LEU A 12 7.65 10.65 -10.61
C LEU A 12 9.06 11.22 -10.41
N SER A 13 9.49 11.47 -9.16
CA SER A 13 10.90 11.76 -8.90
C SER A 13 11.68 10.47 -9.18
N LEU A 14 12.15 10.38 -10.43
CA LEU A 14 12.96 9.31 -11.02
C LEU A 14 14.36 9.23 -10.37
N SER A 15 14.43 9.29 -9.04
CA SER A 15 15.67 9.23 -8.26
C SER A 15 15.84 7.85 -7.58
N GLU A 16 16.70 7.06 -8.21
CA GLU A 16 17.75 6.14 -7.71
C GLU A 16 17.49 4.90 -6.83
N ASN A 17 16.35 4.70 -6.14
CA ASN A 17 16.18 3.51 -5.28
C ASN A 17 15.21 2.44 -5.83
N PHE A 18 15.49 1.16 -5.57
CA PHE A 18 14.66 0.01 -6.02
C PHE A 18 13.22 0.09 -5.51
N GLY A 19 12.99 0.59 -4.30
CA GLY A 19 11.64 0.77 -3.73
C GLY A 19 10.72 1.62 -4.62
N ASN A 20 11.18 2.82 -5.01
CA ASN A 20 10.40 3.72 -5.88
C ASN A 20 10.06 3.08 -7.24
N ARG A 21 10.95 2.22 -7.77
CA ARG A 21 10.68 1.48 -9.01
C ARG A 21 9.59 0.43 -8.79
N MET A 22 9.62 -0.29 -7.67
CA MET A 22 8.56 -1.25 -7.32
C MET A 22 7.22 -0.55 -7.14
N GLU A 23 7.19 0.58 -6.41
CA GLU A 23 5.98 1.39 -6.24
C GLU A 23 5.37 1.81 -7.58
N ASN A 24 6.21 2.30 -8.50
CA ASN A 24 5.78 2.67 -9.85
C ASN A 24 5.21 1.47 -10.63
N VAL A 25 5.83 0.29 -10.54
CA VAL A 25 5.31 -0.94 -11.18
C VAL A 25 3.94 -1.30 -10.61
N VAL A 26 3.79 -1.29 -9.29
CA VAL A 26 2.51 -1.56 -8.61
C VAL A 26 1.46 -0.52 -9.01
N PHE A 27 1.82 0.76 -9.07
CA PHE A 27 0.90 1.82 -9.48
C PHE A 27 0.38 1.62 -10.91
N LEU A 28 1.27 1.29 -11.85
CA LEU A 28 0.89 1.03 -13.24
C LEU A 28 -0.07 -0.17 -13.35
N GLU A 29 0.15 -1.22 -12.56
CA GLU A 29 -0.75 -2.37 -12.55
C GLU A 29 -2.12 -2.03 -11.93
N LEU A 30 -2.14 -1.25 -10.85
CA LEU A 30 -3.39 -0.74 -10.28
C LEU A 30 -4.16 0.14 -11.28
N LEU A 31 -3.48 0.99 -12.06
CA LEU A 31 -4.12 1.79 -13.12
C LEU A 31 -4.74 0.92 -14.21
N ARG A 32 -4.11 -0.19 -14.58
CA ARG A 32 -4.70 -1.17 -15.52
C ARG A 32 -5.98 -1.78 -14.96
N ASN A 33 -6.00 -2.08 -13.66
CA ASN A 33 -7.19 -2.57 -12.98
C ASN A 33 -8.30 -1.52 -12.92
N VAL A 34 -7.98 -0.25 -12.67
CA VAL A 34 -8.95 0.86 -12.73
C VAL A 34 -9.55 1.00 -14.14
N ASN A 35 -8.74 0.88 -15.19
CA ASN A 35 -9.24 0.93 -16.57
C ASN A 35 -10.22 -0.22 -16.88
N SER A 36 -10.05 -1.37 -16.22
CA SER A 36 -10.94 -2.53 -16.37
C SER A 36 -12.15 -2.49 -15.44
N ASN A 37 -12.06 -1.76 -14.32
CA ASN A 37 -13.13 -1.58 -13.34
C ASN A 37 -13.30 -0.08 -13.00
N PRO A 38 -14.19 0.64 -13.73
CA PRO A 38 -14.40 2.09 -13.54
C PRO A 38 -14.90 2.51 -12.15
N LEU A 39 -15.32 1.56 -11.30
CA LEU A 39 -15.76 1.82 -9.93
C LEU A 39 -14.62 1.78 -8.91
N MET A 40 -13.42 1.39 -9.35
CA MET A 40 -12.21 1.35 -8.56
C MET A 40 -11.48 2.69 -8.64
N ASN A 41 -11.04 3.19 -7.49
CA ASN A 41 -10.23 4.40 -7.36
C ASN A 41 -9.00 4.10 -6.51
N ILE A 42 -7.89 4.76 -6.85
CA ILE A 42 -6.60 4.66 -6.14
C ILE A 42 -6.36 5.99 -5.43
N TYR A 43 -5.99 5.93 -4.16
CA TYR A 43 -5.60 7.09 -3.37
C TYR A 43 -4.27 6.84 -2.67
N TYR A 44 -3.57 7.92 -2.34
CA TYR A 44 -2.38 7.92 -1.49
C TYR A 44 -2.77 8.41 -0.10
N LEU A 45 -2.22 7.81 0.96
CA LEU A 45 -2.56 8.21 2.32
C LEU A 45 -1.33 8.67 3.08
N LYS A 46 -1.32 9.94 3.47
CA LYS A 46 -0.40 10.52 4.43
C LYS A 46 -1.17 11.05 5.63
N THR A 47 -0.83 10.58 6.82
CA THR A 47 -1.49 10.99 8.07
C THR A 47 -0.75 12.15 8.73
N SER A 48 -1.42 12.89 9.62
CA SER A 48 -0.82 13.97 10.42
C SER A 48 0.31 13.51 11.34
N GLN A 49 0.39 12.20 11.63
CA GLN A 49 1.47 11.58 12.41
C GLN A 49 2.65 11.13 11.52
N ASN A 50 2.72 11.65 10.29
CA ASN A 50 3.73 11.32 9.28
C ASN A 50 3.83 9.80 8.99
N ARG A 51 2.72 9.07 9.13
CA ARG A 51 2.59 7.71 8.60
C ARG A 51 2.08 7.78 7.17
N GLU A 52 2.69 7.00 6.32
CA GLU A 52 2.41 6.92 4.90
C GLU A 52 2.00 5.48 4.54
N ILE A 53 1.02 5.39 3.64
CA ILE A 53 0.64 4.18 2.93
C ILE A 53 0.60 4.53 1.46
N GLU A 54 1.33 3.76 0.65
CA GLU A 54 1.50 4.07 -0.76
C GLU A 54 0.16 3.99 -1.51
N PHE A 55 -0.67 2.95 -1.29
CA PHE A 55 -1.96 2.86 -1.99
C PHE A 55 -3.12 2.46 -1.09
N VAL A 56 -4.23 3.17 -1.28
CA VAL A 56 -5.55 2.87 -0.73
C VAL A 56 -6.51 2.63 -1.89
N ILE A 57 -7.03 1.41 -1.97
CA ILE A 57 -7.95 1.01 -3.02
C ILE A 57 -9.37 1.15 -2.50
N LYS A 58 -10.15 2.01 -3.16
CA LYS A 58 -11.58 2.16 -2.92
C LYS A 58 -12.34 1.56 -4.08
N GLU A 59 -13.36 0.76 -3.80
CA GLU A 59 -14.31 0.31 -4.80
C GLU A 59 -15.70 0.77 -4.39
N ARG A 60 -16.35 1.57 -5.25
CA ARG A 60 -17.59 2.29 -4.93
C ARG A 60 -17.40 3.16 -3.67
N ASP A 61 -18.06 2.78 -2.58
CA ASP A 61 -18.07 3.51 -1.31
C ASP A 61 -17.33 2.79 -0.19
N LYS A 62 -16.56 1.73 -0.51
CA LYS A 62 -15.81 0.96 0.49
C LYS A 62 -14.33 0.94 0.20
N ILE A 63 -13.52 1.15 1.23
CA ILE A 63 -12.08 0.89 1.19
C ILE A 63 -11.87 -0.63 1.19
N LYS A 64 -11.30 -1.15 0.10
CA LYS A 64 -11.11 -2.58 -0.13
C LYS A 64 -9.75 -3.06 0.32
N GLN A 65 -8.70 -2.31 -0.02
CA GLN A 65 -7.32 -2.73 0.22
C GLN A 65 -6.46 -1.55 0.67
N LEU A 66 -5.53 -1.84 1.55
CA LEU A 66 -4.43 -0.96 1.95
C LEU A 66 -3.14 -1.67 1.59
N ILE A 67 -2.32 -1.02 0.76
CA ILE A 67 -1.14 -1.63 0.14
C ILE A 67 0.08 -0.78 0.47
N ASN A 68 1.08 -1.42 1.07
CA ASN A 68 2.44 -0.89 1.13
C ASN A 68 3.36 -1.63 0.16
N VAL A 69 4.46 -1.01 -0.25
CA VAL A 69 5.48 -1.63 -1.12
C VAL A 69 6.84 -1.55 -0.44
N THR A 70 7.57 -2.65 -0.43
CA THR A 70 8.88 -2.70 0.23
C THR A 70 9.84 -3.63 -0.50
N TYR A 71 11.11 -3.22 -0.61
CA TYR A 71 12.17 -4.06 -1.16
C TYR A 71 12.67 -5.03 -0.08
N ALA A 72 12.07 -6.22 0.01
CA ALA A 72 12.43 -7.26 0.96
C ALA A 72 12.30 -8.66 0.37
N ASN A 73 13.26 -9.53 0.71
CA ASN A 73 13.29 -10.96 0.34
C ASN A 73 12.80 -11.88 1.47
N GLU A 74 12.74 -11.37 2.69
CA GLU A 74 12.33 -12.09 3.89
C GLU A 74 11.67 -11.15 4.90
N PHE A 75 10.92 -11.70 5.86
CA PHE A 75 10.16 -10.90 6.82
C PHE A 75 11.03 -9.98 7.68
N ASP A 76 12.21 -10.43 8.12
CA ASP A 76 13.07 -9.66 9.03
C ASP A 76 13.69 -8.43 8.34
N SER A 77 13.75 -8.44 7.00
CA SER A 77 14.13 -7.29 6.18
C SER A 77 13.02 -6.23 6.07
N ILE A 78 11.78 -6.57 6.43
CA ILE A 78 10.64 -5.65 6.37
C ILE A 78 10.65 -4.75 7.59
N ARG A 79 10.78 -3.44 7.35
CA ARG A 79 10.77 -2.45 8.42
C ARG A 79 9.44 -2.50 9.17
N ARG A 80 9.51 -2.43 10.50
CA ARG A 80 8.33 -2.44 11.39
C ARG A 80 7.25 -1.43 10.97
N ASN A 81 7.68 -0.25 10.51
CA ASN A 81 6.78 0.83 10.15
C ASN A 81 5.87 0.47 8.96
N GLU A 82 6.34 -0.36 8.01
CA GLU A 82 5.57 -0.77 6.83
C GLU A 82 4.25 -1.45 7.23
N TRP A 83 4.34 -2.48 8.09
CA TRP A 83 3.15 -3.18 8.56
C TRP A 83 2.44 -2.46 9.70
N ALA A 84 3.15 -1.72 10.57
CA ALA A 84 2.52 -0.97 11.65
C ALA A 84 1.65 0.19 11.13
N ASN A 85 2.03 0.83 10.03
CA ASN A 85 1.25 1.87 9.37
C ASN A 85 -0.06 1.29 8.80
N LEU A 86 0.01 0.13 8.12
CA LEU A 86 -1.18 -0.59 7.65
C LEU A 86 -2.15 -0.92 8.80
N LEU A 87 -1.65 -1.41 9.94
CA LEU A 87 -2.49 -1.67 11.11
C LEU A 87 -3.17 -0.41 11.63
N HIS A 88 -2.52 0.75 11.56
CA HIS A 88 -3.11 2.02 11.97
C HIS A 88 -4.20 2.49 11.00
N ALA A 89 -3.94 2.43 9.70
CA ALA A 89 -4.94 2.82 8.71
C ALA A 89 -6.12 1.85 8.67
N LYS A 90 -5.91 0.57 8.93
CA LYS A 90 -7.01 -0.39 9.13
C LYS A 90 -7.99 0.10 10.19
N GLU A 91 -7.50 0.63 11.30
CA GLU A 91 -8.39 1.16 12.35
C GLU A 91 -9.12 2.44 11.90
N LEU A 92 -8.50 3.30 11.07
CA LEU A 92 -9.19 4.45 10.47
C LEU A 92 -10.35 4.01 9.55
N PHE A 93 -10.17 2.91 8.82
CA PHE A 93 -11.17 2.35 7.89
C PHE A 93 -11.86 1.09 8.43
N LYS A 94 -11.96 0.96 9.76
CA LYS A 94 -12.45 -0.27 10.41
C LYS A 94 -13.83 -0.71 9.93
N LYS A 95 -14.71 0.24 9.58
CA LYS A 95 -16.06 -0.04 9.07
C LYS A 95 -16.05 -0.83 7.77
N ASP A 96 -15.06 -0.59 6.91
CA ASP A 96 -14.95 -1.25 5.61
C ASP A 96 -14.15 -2.56 5.70
N ASN A 97 -13.37 -2.72 6.78
CA ASN A 97 -12.51 -3.87 7.05
C ASN A 97 -11.63 -4.24 5.84
N PRO A 98 -10.73 -3.34 5.41
CA PRO A 98 -9.93 -3.55 4.22
C PRO A 98 -8.91 -4.66 4.41
N GLU A 99 -8.54 -5.28 3.30
CA GLU A 99 -7.41 -6.20 3.21
C GLU A 99 -6.09 -5.43 3.38
N LEU A 100 -5.13 -6.03 4.09
CA LEU A 100 -3.81 -5.44 4.31
C LEU A 100 -2.77 -6.22 3.50
N ILE A 101 -2.07 -5.51 2.63
CA ILE A 101 -1.12 -6.10 1.68
C ILE A 101 0.21 -5.35 1.78
N ILE A 102 1.30 -6.11 1.78
CA ILE A 102 2.63 -5.59 1.53
C ILE A 102 3.15 -6.30 0.27
N ILE A 103 3.39 -5.51 -0.78
CA ILE A 103 4.10 -6.01 -1.96
C ILE A 103 5.59 -6.02 -1.63
N THR A 104 6.21 -7.19 -1.76
CA THR A 104 7.62 -7.43 -1.44
C THR A 104 8.40 -7.69 -2.73
N TRP A 105 9.73 -7.80 -2.64
CA TRP A 105 10.50 -8.20 -3.82
C TRP A 105 10.29 -9.69 -4.11
N ASP A 106 10.45 -10.55 -3.09
CA ASP A 106 10.34 -12.01 -3.24
C ASP A 106 9.74 -12.74 -2.03
N TYR A 107 9.35 -12.01 -0.98
CA TYR A 107 8.81 -12.62 0.24
C TYR A 107 7.29 -12.87 0.17
N GLU A 108 6.87 -14.12 0.32
CA GLU A 108 5.47 -14.51 0.37
C GLU A 108 5.10 -15.15 1.72
N ASP A 109 4.08 -14.61 2.38
CA ASP A 109 3.51 -15.20 3.60
C ASP A 109 2.18 -14.50 3.93
N VAL A 110 1.47 -15.03 4.92
CA VAL A 110 0.35 -14.33 5.55
C VAL A 110 0.49 -14.40 7.07
N LYS A 111 0.79 -13.26 7.70
CA LYS A 111 1.01 -13.19 9.15
C LYS A 111 -0.06 -12.38 9.85
N GLU A 112 -0.40 -12.80 11.07
CA GLU A 112 -1.15 -11.97 12.01
C GLU A 112 -0.16 -11.17 12.86
N LEU A 113 -0.20 -9.84 12.73
CA LEU A 113 0.68 -8.92 13.44
C LEU A 113 -0.11 -8.03 14.38
N SER A 114 0.53 -7.64 15.49
CA SER A 114 -0.06 -6.76 16.49
C SER A 114 0.90 -5.67 16.96
N TRP A 115 0.40 -4.45 17.13
CA TRP A 115 1.19 -3.31 17.60
C TRP A 115 0.32 -2.30 18.35
N PHE A 116 0.71 -1.94 19.59
CA PHE A 116 -0.06 -1.05 20.48
C PHE A 116 -1.57 -1.37 20.51
N GLY A 117 -1.92 -2.65 20.70
CA GLY A 117 -3.31 -3.11 20.77
C GLY A 117 -4.06 -3.21 19.44
N LYS A 118 -3.48 -2.74 18.33
CA LYS A 118 -4.03 -2.94 16.97
C LYS A 118 -3.57 -4.29 16.44
N LYS A 119 -4.45 -4.99 15.72
CA LYS A 119 -4.14 -6.31 15.14
C LYS A 119 -4.71 -6.49 13.74
N GLY A 120 -4.02 -7.26 12.92
CA GLY A 120 -4.47 -7.54 11.56
C GLY A 120 -3.66 -8.65 10.89
N LYS A 121 -4.36 -9.38 10.03
CA LYS A 121 -3.76 -10.34 9.11
C LYS A 121 -3.25 -9.57 7.88
N ILE A 122 -1.96 -9.66 7.62
CA ILE A 122 -1.28 -8.98 6.52
C ILE A 122 -0.75 -10.02 5.56
N LYS A 123 -1.05 -9.84 4.27
CA LYS A 123 -0.52 -10.65 3.18
C LYS A 123 0.75 -10.01 2.64
N PHE A 124 1.79 -10.81 2.52
CA PHE A 124 3.03 -10.45 1.85
C PHE A 124 2.99 -11.13 0.48
N ILE A 125 3.07 -10.34 -0.59
CA ILE A 125 2.92 -10.82 -1.97
C ILE A 125 4.16 -10.37 -2.75
N PRO A 126 4.94 -11.29 -3.33
CA PRO A 126 6.04 -10.93 -4.23
C PRO A 126 5.56 -10.11 -5.42
N LEU A 127 6.35 -9.12 -5.84
CA LEU A 127 6.02 -8.18 -6.92
C LEU A 127 5.64 -8.87 -8.25
N TRP A 128 6.18 -10.05 -8.50
CA TRP A 128 6.02 -10.78 -9.77
C TRP A 128 4.76 -11.65 -9.83
N LYS A 129 3.97 -11.72 -8.75
CA LYS A 129 2.69 -12.45 -8.69
C LYS A 129 1.50 -11.54 -8.97
#